data_AF-A0A8H6R0N8-F1
#
_entry.id   AF-A0A8H6R0N8-F1
#
_cell.length_a   1.000
_cell.length_b   1.000
_cell.length_c   1.000
_cell.angle_alpha   90.00
_cell.angle_beta   90.00
_cell.angle_gamma   90.00
#
_symmetry.space_group_name_H-M   'P 1'
#
loop_
_entity.id
_entity.type
_entity.pdbx_description
1 polymer ?
#
loop_
_entity_poly.entity_id
_entity_poly.type
_entity_poly.pdbx_seq_one_letter_code
_entity_poly.pdbx_strand_id
1 'polypeptide(L)'
;MSTASPNRGIVVFSGGSAANNLVDVFSKIRESKDCLLSYIIPISDNGGSSSELIRIFGGPGIGDVRSRLVRLIPDSPPNSERAAIKTLFNHRLPSDAVAAHGAWQSIVDGTSELWKTITPAKKELIRSFFNLLNLEILKRARPPSSTFDFTSASVGNLFLTGARLFSGSFESAIYLLGSICGVQSDLVRVIPAINSNFSHHISASLADGTVITRLQTTQPPPRRRRLRP
;
A
#
# COMPACT_ATOMS: atom_id res chain seq x y z
N MET A 1 18.30 -11.30 -43.08
CA MET A 1 18.52 -11.36 -41.62
C MET A 1 17.23 -10.98 -40.93
N SER A 2 16.56 -11.93 -40.27
CA SER A 2 15.37 -11.65 -39.46
C SER A 2 15.83 -10.88 -38.22
N THR A 3 15.42 -9.62 -38.09
CA THR A 3 15.59 -8.87 -36.86
C THR A 3 14.70 -9.51 -35.80
N ALA A 4 15.32 -10.20 -34.84
CA ALA A 4 14.62 -10.73 -33.68
C ALA A 4 13.79 -9.60 -33.07
N SER A 5 12.50 -9.86 -32.82
CA SER A 5 11.61 -8.88 -32.24
C SER A 5 12.23 -8.38 -30.93
N PRO A 6 12.34 -7.07 -30.69
CA PRO A 6 12.94 -6.57 -29.45
C PRO A 6 12.16 -7.15 -28.27
N ASN A 7 12.89 -7.67 -27.28
CA ASN A 7 12.29 -8.30 -26.11
C ASN A 7 11.37 -7.29 -25.40
N ARG A 8 10.05 -7.51 -25.49
CA ARG A 8 9.03 -6.55 -25.01
C ARG A 8 8.84 -6.57 -23.49
N GLY A 9 9.60 -7.40 -22.77
CA GLY A 9 9.49 -7.55 -21.33
C GLY A 9 8.34 -8.47 -20.90
N ILE A 10 8.14 -8.53 -19.59
CA ILE A 10 7.13 -9.36 -18.91
C ILE A 10 6.16 -8.42 -18.21
N VAL A 11 4.86 -8.66 -18.39
CA VAL A 11 3.81 -7.95 -17.66
C VAL A 11 3.03 -8.97 -16.84
N VAL A 12 2.90 -8.71 -15.54
CA VAL A 12 2.18 -9.55 -14.59
C VAL A 12 0.97 -8.77 -14.09
N PHE A 13 -0.22 -9.22 -14.43
CA PHE A 13 -1.46 -8.74 -13.84
C PHE A 13 -1.77 -9.59 -12.61
N SER A 14 -1.71 -9.00 -11.42
CA SER A 14 -1.96 -9.74 -10.18
C SER A 14 -2.44 -8.80 -9.07
N GLY A 15 -3.34 -9.31 -8.23
CA GLY A 15 -3.60 -8.75 -6.89
C GLY A 15 -2.50 -9.11 -5.88
N GLY A 16 -2.75 -8.77 -4.61
CA GLY A 16 -1.77 -8.83 -3.53
C GLY A 16 -1.19 -10.20 -3.26
N SER A 17 -2.01 -11.18 -2.88
CA SER A 17 -1.51 -12.47 -2.38
C SER A 17 -1.09 -13.45 -3.48
N ALA A 18 -1.81 -13.48 -4.60
CA ALA A 18 -1.68 -14.53 -5.62
C ALA A 18 -0.27 -14.65 -6.21
N ALA A 19 0.39 -13.53 -6.54
CA ALA A 19 1.73 -13.55 -7.12
C ALA A 19 2.86 -13.35 -6.10
N ASN A 20 2.60 -13.42 -4.79
CA ASN A 20 3.66 -13.20 -3.79
C ASN A 20 4.72 -14.30 -3.81
N ASN A 21 4.30 -15.55 -3.99
CA ASN A 21 5.22 -16.69 -4.05
C ASN A 21 5.92 -16.83 -5.42
N LEU A 22 5.52 -16.00 -6.40
CA LEU A 22 6.05 -16.01 -7.76
C LEU A 22 7.02 -14.86 -8.03
N VAL A 23 7.24 -13.95 -7.07
CA VAL A 23 8.14 -12.79 -7.24
C VAL A 23 9.52 -13.26 -7.72
N ASP A 24 10.11 -14.21 -7.00
CA ASP A 24 11.46 -14.72 -7.28
C ASP A 24 11.54 -15.43 -8.63
N VAL A 25 10.46 -16.12 -9.02
CA VAL A 25 10.36 -16.77 -10.33
C VAL A 25 10.38 -15.72 -11.43
N PHE A 26 9.56 -14.67 -11.32
CA PHE A 26 9.54 -13.60 -12.32
C PHE A 26 10.85 -12.82 -12.37
N SER A 27 11.51 -12.60 -11.22
CA SER A 27 12.84 -11.99 -11.16
C SER A 27 13.87 -12.82 -11.92
N LYS A 28 13.92 -14.15 -11.69
CA LYS A 28 14.83 -15.06 -12.42
C LYS A 28 14.55 -15.10 -13.91
N ILE A 29 13.29 -15.10 -14.33
CA ILE A 29 12.94 -15.07 -15.76
C ILE A 29 13.36 -13.73 -16.36
N ARG A 30 13.17 -12.62 -15.65
CA ARG A 30 13.58 -11.29 -16.08
C ARG A 30 15.09 -11.20 -16.28
N GLU A 31 15.88 -11.74 -15.34
CA GLU A 31 17.34 -11.80 -15.43
C GLU A 31 17.79 -12.70 -16.59
N SER A 32 17.22 -13.90 -16.70
CA SER A 32 17.54 -14.85 -17.77
C SER A 32 17.23 -14.33 -19.17
N LYS A 33 16.20 -13.49 -19.32
CA LYS A 33 15.77 -12.93 -20.60
C LYS A 33 16.30 -11.52 -20.85
N ASP A 34 17.03 -10.95 -19.90
CA ASP A 34 17.47 -9.55 -19.88
C ASP A 34 16.38 -8.59 -20.35
N CYS A 35 15.28 -8.51 -19.60
CA CYS A 35 14.10 -7.77 -20.01
C CYS A 35 13.53 -6.88 -18.91
N LEU A 36 12.49 -6.12 -19.24
CA LEU A 36 11.72 -5.37 -18.25
C LEU A 36 10.69 -6.28 -17.57
N LEU A 37 10.37 -5.99 -16.31
CA LEU A 37 9.29 -6.65 -15.57
C LEU A 37 8.33 -5.58 -15.01
N SER A 38 7.06 -5.65 -15.39
CA SER A 38 6.03 -4.73 -14.91
C SER A 38 4.94 -5.50 -14.18
N TYR A 39 4.65 -5.10 -12.95
CA TYR A 39 3.50 -5.58 -12.19
C TYR A 39 2.36 -4.58 -12.29
N ILE A 40 1.24 -4.99 -12.88
CA ILE A 40 0.00 -4.21 -12.92
C ILE A 40 -0.86 -4.65 -11.75
N ILE A 41 -1.05 -3.76 -10.77
CA ILE A 41 -1.70 -4.06 -9.50
C ILE A 41 -3.06 -3.37 -9.40
N PRO A 42 -4.16 -4.10 -9.18
CA PRO A 42 -5.46 -3.49 -8.95
C PRO A 42 -5.47 -2.67 -7.65
N ILE A 43 -6.22 -1.57 -7.66
CA ILE A 43 -6.28 -0.60 -6.54
C ILE A 43 -7.68 -0.46 -5.97
N SER A 44 -8.53 -1.46 -6.19
CA SER A 44 -9.93 -1.49 -5.75
C SER A 44 -10.14 -2.32 -4.47
N ASP A 45 -9.08 -2.92 -3.92
CA ASP A 45 -9.18 -3.65 -2.66
C ASP A 45 -9.22 -2.70 -1.46
N ASN A 46 -10.33 -2.75 -0.72
CA ASN A 46 -10.63 -1.88 0.42
C ASN A 46 -10.65 -2.64 1.76
N GLY A 47 -10.01 -3.80 1.84
CA GLY A 47 -9.92 -4.62 3.06
C GLY A 47 -8.79 -4.24 4.03
N GLY A 48 -8.92 -4.68 5.28
CA GLY A 48 -7.87 -4.60 6.32
C GLY A 48 -7.38 -3.18 6.60
N SER A 49 -6.07 -3.02 6.83
CA SER A 49 -5.44 -1.72 7.16
C SER A 49 -5.56 -0.63 6.09
N SER A 50 -6.06 -0.95 4.89
CA SER A 50 -6.35 0.05 3.84
C SER A 50 -7.74 0.66 3.99
N SER A 51 -8.69 -0.03 4.63
CA SER A 51 -10.08 0.44 4.78
C SER A 51 -10.16 1.73 5.59
N GLU A 52 -9.38 1.81 6.66
CA GLU A 52 -9.37 2.95 7.57
C GLU A 52 -8.76 4.20 6.91
N LEU A 53 -7.69 4.03 6.14
CA LEU A 53 -7.11 5.11 5.35
C LEU A 53 -8.08 5.61 4.28
N ILE A 54 -8.80 4.71 3.61
CA ILE A 54 -9.83 5.08 2.64
C ILE A 54 -11.00 5.79 3.34
N ARG A 55 -11.38 5.37 4.55
CA ARG A 55 -12.46 6.02 5.33
C ARG A 55 -12.12 7.47 5.66
N ILE A 56 -10.89 7.73 6.10
CA ILE A 56 -10.46 9.06 6.56
C ILE A 56 -10.02 9.96 5.39
N PHE A 57 -9.33 9.42 4.39
CA PHE A 57 -8.70 10.20 3.32
C PHE A 57 -9.26 9.96 1.93
N GLY A 58 -10.09 8.92 1.77
CA GLY A 58 -10.43 8.39 0.45
C GLY A 58 -9.21 7.84 -0.30
N GLY A 59 -9.44 7.63 -1.60
CA GLY A 59 -8.42 7.26 -2.56
C GLY A 59 -8.22 5.76 -2.72
N PRO A 60 -7.16 5.35 -3.42
CA PRO A 60 -7.03 3.98 -3.88
C PRO A 60 -6.73 2.97 -2.75
N GLY A 61 -7.03 1.70 -3.03
CA GLY A 61 -6.56 0.56 -2.27
C GLY A 61 -5.04 0.40 -2.38
N ILE A 62 -4.31 0.82 -1.35
CA ILE A 62 -2.84 0.89 -1.35
C ILE A 62 -2.17 -0.47 -1.00
N GLY A 63 -2.89 -1.36 -0.32
CA GLY A 63 -2.31 -2.54 0.33
C GLY A 63 -1.53 -3.48 -0.59
N ASP A 64 -2.07 -3.76 -1.78
CA ASP A 64 -1.46 -4.68 -2.74
C ASP A 64 -0.19 -4.08 -3.37
N VAL A 65 -0.23 -2.79 -3.70
CA VAL A 65 0.92 -2.04 -4.22
C VAL A 65 2.04 -2.00 -3.19
N ARG A 66 1.74 -1.65 -1.94
CA ARG A 66 2.69 -1.72 -0.83
C ARG A 66 3.29 -3.12 -0.70
N SER A 67 2.44 -4.14 -0.68
CA SER A 67 2.85 -5.55 -0.55
C SER A 67 3.84 -5.98 -1.64
N ARG A 68 3.64 -5.51 -2.88
CA ARG A 68 4.54 -5.77 -4.00
C ARG A 68 5.85 -5.00 -3.87
N LEU A 69 5.80 -3.69 -3.61
CA LEU A 69 7.00 -2.86 -3.48
C LEU A 69 7.93 -3.39 -2.41
N VAL A 70 7.40 -3.76 -1.25
CA VAL A 70 8.21 -4.25 -0.13
C VAL A 70 8.86 -5.62 -0.42
N ARG A 71 8.23 -6.45 -1.26
CA ARG A 71 8.80 -7.73 -1.73
C ARG A 71 9.89 -7.55 -2.79
N LEU A 72 9.83 -6.46 -3.55
CA LEU A 72 10.85 -6.12 -4.55
C LEU A 72 12.07 -5.43 -3.94
N ILE A 73 12.06 -5.13 -2.65
CA ILE A 73 13.24 -4.59 -1.95
C ILE A 73 14.35 -5.64 -2.00
N PRO A 74 15.51 -5.32 -2.61
CA PRO A 74 16.62 -6.25 -2.73
C PRO A 74 17.02 -6.83 -1.38
N ASP A 75 17.35 -8.12 -1.37
CA ASP A 75 17.86 -8.75 -0.17
C ASP A 75 19.17 -8.09 0.27
N SER A 76 19.37 -8.07 1.58
CA SER A 76 20.50 -7.40 2.20
C SER A 76 20.87 -8.11 3.49
N PRO A 77 22.14 -8.00 3.94
CA PRO A 77 22.56 -8.62 5.18
C PRO A 77 21.66 -8.22 6.35
N PRO A 78 21.45 -9.12 7.33
CA PRO A 78 20.84 -8.75 8.60
C PRO A 78 21.54 -7.53 9.20
N ASN A 79 20.77 -6.60 9.78
CA ASN A 79 21.26 -5.34 10.36
C ASN A 79 21.81 -4.31 9.34
N SER A 80 21.58 -4.49 8.03
CA SER A 80 21.78 -3.41 7.07
C SER A 80 20.66 -2.36 7.15
N GLU A 81 20.97 -1.11 6.74
CA GLU A 81 19.97 -0.05 6.66
C GLU A 81 18.79 -0.44 5.74
N ARG A 82 19.07 -1.09 4.61
CA ARG A 82 18.02 -1.56 3.68
C ARG A 82 17.10 -2.59 4.34
N ALA A 83 17.67 -3.53 5.11
CA ALA A 83 16.87 -4.48 5.87
C ALA A 83 15.99 -3.78 6.92
N ALA A 84 16.51 -2.76 7.60
CA ALA A 84 15.74 -1.97 8.57
C ALA A 84 14.57 -1.20 7.92
N ILE A 85 14.81 -0.59 6.74
CA ILE A 85 13.75 0.07 5.95
C ILE A 85 12.70 -0.96 5.49
N LYS A 86 13.11 -2.14 5.03
CA LYS A 86 12.21 -3.25 4.68
C LYS A 86 11.37 -3.68 5.88
N THR A 87 11.96 -3.75 7.08
CA THR A 87 11.25 -4.04 8.33
C THR A 87 10.25 -2.95 8.67
N LEU A 88 10.64 -1.67 8.60
CA LEU A 88 9.76 -0.54 8.87
C LEU A 88 8.50 -0.56 7.98
N PHE A 89 8.66 -0.75 6.66
CA PHE A 89 7.51 -0.73 5.74
C PHE A 89 6.68 -2.02 5.76
N ASN A 90 7.23 -3.15 6.21
CA ASN A 90 6.47 -4.36 6.54
C ASN A 90 5.75 -4.29 7.89
N HIS A 91 6.17 -3.39 8.78
CA HIS A 91 5.67 -3.35 10.15
C HIS A 91 4.15 -3.11 10.19
N ARG A 92 3.48 -3.85 11.08
CA ARG A 92 2.09 -3.65 11.45
C ARG A 92 2.05 -3.25 12.91
N LEU A 93 1.27 -2.20 13.19
CA LEU A 93 1.03 -1.77 14.56
C LEU A 93 0.32 -2.88 15.36
N PRO A 94 0.43 -2.88 16.70
CA PRO A 94 -0.32 -3.79 17.57
C PRO A 94 -1.82 -3.82 17.28
N SER A 95 -2.47 -4.93 17.63
CA SER A 95 -3.94 -5.06 17.57
C SER A 95 -4.65 -4.37 18.73
N ASP A 96 -3.98 -4.18 19.86
CA ASP A 96 -4.49 -3.39 20.98
C ASP A 96 -4.45 -1.89 20.64
N ALA A 97 -5.55 -1.18 20.90
CA ALA A 97 -5.73 0.21 20.47
C ALA A 97 -4.75 1.18 21.16
N VAL A 98 -4.51 0.99 22.47
CA VAL A 98 -3.62 1.86 23.24
C VAL A 98 -2.17 1.64 22.82
N ALA A 99 -1.77 0.37 22.70
CA ALA A 99 -0.44 0.01 22.22
C ALA A 99 -0.21 0.45 20.78
N ALA A 100 -1.22 0.35 19.89
CA ALA A 100 -1.13 0.81 18.51
C ALA A 100 -0.91 2.32 18.43
N HIS A 101 -1.66 3.09 19.22
CA HIS A 101 -1.51 4.54 19.26
C HIS A 101 -0.13 4.95 19.79
N GLY A 102 0.34 4.34 20.89
CA GLY A 102 1.68 4.58 21.43
C GLY A 102 2.79 4.18 20.45
N ALA A 103 2.65 3.04 19.77
CA ALA A 103 3.60 2.60 18.75
C ALA A 103 3.66 3.58 17.57
N TRP A 104 2.51 4.04 17.05
CA TRP A 104 2.46 5.08 16.02
C TRP A 104 3.14 6.37 16.47
N GLN A 105 2.82 6.85 17.69
CA GLN A 105 3.40 8.06 18.25
C GLN A 105 4.93 7.96 18.34
N SER A 106 5.48 6.83 18.79
CA SER A 106 6.94 6.62 18.84
C SER A 106 7.60 6.64 17.45
N ILE A 107 6.88 6.21 16.40
CA ILE A 107 7.37 6.26 15.02
C ILE A 107 7.43 7.73 14.55
N VAL A 108 6.37 8.50 14.79
CA VAL A 108 6.28 9.94 14.47
C VAL A 108 7.36 10.74 15.21
N ASP A 109 7.50 10.51 16.52
CA ASP A 109 8.49 11.17 17.38
C ASP A 109 9.93 10.74 17.06
N GLY A 110 10.10 9.66 16.30
CA GLY A 110 11.41 9.15 15.90
C GLY A 110 12.13 8.40 17.01
N THR A 111 11.42 8.00 18.07
CA THR A 111 11.96 7.27 19.23
C THR A 111 11.77 5.76 19.12
N SER A 112 10.98 5.29 18.15
CA SER A 112 10.79 3.86 17.88
C SER A 112 12.12 3.16 17.55
N GLU A 113 12.29 1.94 18.08
CA GLU A 113 13.43 1.06 17.77
C GLU A 113 13.55 0.73 16.26
N LEU A 114 12.46 0.87 15.49
CA LEU A 114 12.48 0.68 14.04
C LEU A 114 13.44 1.64 13.32
N TRP A 115 13.80 2.76 13.97
CA TRP A 115 14.72 3.75 13.41
C TRP A 115 16.21 3.47 13.68
N LYS A 116 16.54 2.54 14.58
CA LYS A 116 17.89 2.39 15.14
C LYS A 116 18.99 2.17 14.11
N THR A 117 18.68 1.46 13.03
CA THR A 117 19.62 1.09 11.95
C THR A 117 19.43 1.95 10.70
N ILE A 118 18.54 2.95 10.74
CA ILE A 118 18.27 3.86 9.62
C ILE A 118 19.07 5.15 9.83
N THR A 119 19.83 5.56 8.83
CA THR A 119 20.65 6.78 8.92
C THR A 119 19.78 8.01 9.17
N PRO A 120 20.32 9.05 9.84
CA PRO A 120 19.55 10.26 10.16
C PRO A 120 18.88 10.89 8.94
N ALA A 121 19.60 10.99 7.81
CA ALA A 121 19.05 11.59 6.58
C ALA A 121 17.82 10.83 6.05
N LYS A 122 17.90 9.49 5.96
CA LYS A 122 16.74 8.69 5.51
C LYS A 122 15.63 8.66 6.54
N LYS A 123 15.96 8.61 7.82
CA LYS A 123 15.00 8.70 8.92
C LYS A 123 14.17 9.98 8.80
N GLU A 124 14.81 11.15 8.72
CA GLU A 124 14.10 12.43 8.65
C GLU A 124 13.30 12.58 7.36
N LEU A 125 13.82 12.08 6.22
CA LEU A 125 13.06 12.02 4.97
C LEU A 125 11.78 11.20 5.13
N ILE A 126 11.85 9.97 5.63
CA ILE A 126 10.68 9.09 5.79
C ILE A 126 9.73 9.67 6.85
N ARG A 127 10.25 10.14 7.99
CA ARG A 127 9.47 10.72 9.09
C ARG A 127 8.69 11.95 8.66
N SER A 128 9.19 12.76 7.74
CA SER A 128 8.45 13.93 7.24
C SER A 128 7.06 13.55 6.69
N PHE A 129 6.92 12.41 6.02
CA PHE A 129 5.65 11.90 5.52
C PHE A 129 4.76 11.33 6.63
N PHE A 130 5.34 10.73 7.67
CA PHE A 130 4.59 10.31 8.86
C PHE A 130 4.06 11.50 9.65
N ASN A 131 4.86 12.55 9.82
CA ASN A 131 4.45 13.79 10.48
C ASN A 131 3.30 14.47 9.70
N LEU A 132 3.43 14.56 8.38
CA LEU A 132 2.36 15.08 7.52
C LEU A 132 1.09 14.25 7.67
N LEU A 133 1.17 12.93 7.56
CA LEU A 133 0.01 12.05 7.73
C LEU A 133 -0.63 12.26 9.11
N ASN A 134 0.18 12.30 10.17
CA ASN A 134 -0.32 12.48 11.53
C ASN A 134 -1.09 13.81 11.68
N LEU A 135 -0.55 14.90 11.12
CA LEU A 135 -1.25 16.19 11.06
C LEU A 135 -2.57 16.08 10.30
N GLU A 136 -2.58 15.42 9.14
CA GLU A 136 -3.78 15.23 8.33
C GLU A 136 -4.83 14.34 9.01
N ILE A 137 -4.42 13.35 9.82
CA ILE A 137 -5.30 12.57 10.71
C ILE A 137 -5.96 13.49 11.73
N LEU A 138 -5.16 14.29 12.45
CA LEU A 138 -5.66 15.17 13.51
C LEU A 138 -6.66 16.22 12.98
N LYS A 139 -6.39 16.81 11.81
CA LYS A 139 -7.32 17.77 11.16
C LYS A 139 -8.71 17.17 10.89
N ARG A 140 -8.76 15.88 10.55
CA ARG A 140 -10.00 15.15 10.20
C ARG A 140 -10.65 14.45 11.39
N ALA A 141 -9.93 14.26 12.48
CA ALA A 141 -10.47 13.68 13.69
C ALA A 141 -11.59 14.55 14.28
N ARG A 142 -12.64 13.90 14.79
CA ARG A 142 -13.75 14.48 15.53
C ARG A 142 -14.00 13.65 16.79
N PRO A 143 -13.17 13.74 17.84
CA PRO A 143 -13.39 12.97 19.05
C PRO A 143 -14.68 13.38 19.77
N PRO A 144 -15.44 12.43 20.35
CA PRO A 144 -15.22 10.98 20.33
C PRO A 144 -15.86 10.26 19.13
N SER A 145 -16.56 10.97 18.23
CA SER A 145 -17.43 10.38 17.21
C SER A 145 -16.70 9.77 16.00
N SER A 146 -15.54 10.31 15.61
CA SER A 146 -14.72 9.77 14.51
C SER A 146 -13.25 10.05 14.75
N THR A 147 -12.51 9.04 15.20
CA THR A 147 -11.04 9.05 15.32
C THR A 147 -10.43 8.08 14.32
N PHE A 148 -9.11 8.15 14.11
CA PHE A 148 -8.40 7.17 13.30
C PHE A 148 -8.09 5.93 14.16
N ASP A 149 -8.40 4.75 13.63
CA ASP A 149 -8.07 3.46 14.24
C ASP A 149 -6.69 2.97 13.77
N PHE A 150 -5.72 2.96 14.69
CA PHE A 150 -4.36 2.50 14.40
C PHE A 150 -4.19 0.98 14.52
N THR A 151 -5.20 0.23 14.99
CA THR A 151 -5.05 -1.20 15.26
C THR A 151 -4.67 -1.97 13.99
N SER A 152 -3.60 -2.77 14.08
CA SER A 152 -3.06 -3.56 12.96
C SER A 152 -2.72 -2.74 11.69
N ALA A 153 -2.63 -1.41 11.79
CA ALA A 153 -2.34 -0.56 10.65
C ALA A 153 -0.94 -0.86 10.12
N SER A 154 -0.81 -0.92 8.79
CA SER A 154 0.49 -1.15 8.16
C SER A 154 1.24 0.16 8.02
N VAL A 155 2.43 0.24 8.59
CA VAL A 155 3.29 1.43 8.51
C VAL A 155 3.63 1.80 7.06
N GLY A 156 3.84 0.81 6.19
CA GLY A 156 3.99 1.06 4.75
C GLY A 156 2.76 1.67 4.08
N ASN A 157 1.54 1.30 4.50
CA ASN A 157 0.32 1.95 3.99
C ASN A 157 0.20 3.40 4.49
N LEU A 158 0.56 3.65 5.75
CA LEU A 158 0.62 4.99 6.33
C LEU A 158 1.60 5.86 5.52
N PHE A 159 2.80 5.34 5.25
CA PHE A 159 3.80 6.04 4.43
C PHE A 159 3.26 6.40 3.04
N LEU A 160 2.75 5.42 2.29
CA LEU A 160 2.25 5.65 0.93
C LEU A 160 1.07 6.64 0.90
N THR A 161 0.24 6.63 1.94
CA THR A 161 -0.84 7.61 2.08
C THR A 161 -0.28 9.01 2.33
N GLY A 162 0.67 9.16 3.25
CA GLY A 162 1.34 10.43 3.51
C GLY A 162 2.06 10.98 2.28
N ALA A 163 2.81 10.13 1.57
CA ALA A 163 3.48 10.48 0.32
C ALA A 163 2.51 10.89 -0.78
N ARG A 164 1.38 10.18 -0.94
CA ARG A 164 0.31 10.53 -1.89
C ARG A 164 -0.32 11.88 -1.56
N LEU A 165 -0.61 12.14 -0.28
CA LEU A 165 -1.19 13.41 0.16
C LEU A 165 -0.22 14.57 -0.08
N PHE A 166 1.08 14.35 0.15
CA PHE A 166 2.13 15.33 -0.13
C PHE A 166 2.24 15.66 -1.63
N SER A 167 2.34 14.63 -2.47
CA SER A 167 2.59 14.79 -3.90
C SER A 167 1.33 15.09 -4.72
N GLY A 168 0.14 14.82 -4.18
CA GLY A 168 -1.11 14.77 -4.95
C GLY A 168 -1.14 13.63 -5.98
N SER A 169 -0.22 12.67 -5.92
CA SER A 169 -0.05 11.61 -6.92
C SER A 169 0.32 10.27 -6.29
N PHE A 170 -0.53 9.27 -6.48
CA PHE A 170 -0.24 7.91 -6.01
C PHE A 170 0.95 7.28 -6.75
N GLU A 171 1.11 7.55 -8.05
CA GLU A 171 2.26 7.07 -8.83
C GLU A 171 3.58 7.65 -8.30
N SER A 172 3.60 8.94 -7.95
CA SER A 172 4.79 9.56 -7.33
C SER A 172 5.10 8.98 -5.95
N ALA A 173 4.07 8.61 -5.17
CA ALA A 173 4.26 7.93 -3.89
C ALA A 173 4.87 6.53 -4.05
N ILE A 174 4.44 5.79 -5.08
CA ILE A 174 5.01 4.49 -5.44
C ILE A 174 6.49 4.63 -5.82
N TYR A 175 6.80 5.59 -6.70
CA TYR A 175 8.16 5.89 -7.10
C TYR A 175 9.05 6.24 -5.89
N LEU A 176 8.55 7.10 -4.99
CA LEU A 176 9.28 7.51 -3.80
C LEU A 176 9.60 6.32 -2.89
N LEU A 177 8.62 5.46 -2.60
CA LEU A 177 8.84 4.27 -1.79
C LEU A 177 9.85 3.33 -2.44
N GLY A 178 9.72 3.09 -3.76
CA GLY A 178 10.66 2.27 -4.53
C GLY A 178 12.08 2.82 -4.46
N SER A 179 12.26 4.12 -4.65
CA SER A 179 13.55 4.81 -4.60
C SER A 179 14.21 4.72 -3.22
N ILE A 180 13.46 5.00 -2.14
CA ILE A 180 13.96 4.88 -0.75
C ILE A 180 14.45 3.46 -0.44
N CYS A 181 13.76 2.45 -0.96
CA CYS A 181 14.08 1.06 -0.72
C CYS A 181 15.12 0.48 -1.69
N GLY A 182 15.55 1.24 -2.70
CA GLY A 182 16.48 0.76 -3.73
C GLY A 182 15.89 -0.27 -4.67
N VAL A 183 14.59 -0.20 -4.95
CA VAL A 183 13.95 -0.98 -6.03
C VAL A 183 14.42 -0.42 -7.37
N GLN A 184 14.98 -1.27 -8.23
CA GLN A 184 15.48 -0.93 -9.56
C GLN A 184 14.32 -0.59 -10.51
N SER A 185 13.82 0.65 -10.41
CA SER A 185 12.59 1.09 -11.09
C SER A 185 12.73 1.18 -12.62
N ASP A 186 13.97 1.20 -13.10
CA ASP A 186 14.37 1.08 -14.50
C ASP A 186 14.15 -0.33 -15.06
N LEU A 187 14.22 -1.36 -14.22
CA LEU A 187 14.13 -2.77 -14.61
C LEU A 187 12.81 -3.42 -14.16
N VAL A 188 12.32 -3.05 -12.97
CA VAL A 188 11.12 -3.61 -12.35
C VAL A 188 10.17 -2.50 -11.92
N ARG A 189 8.98 -2.48 -12.51
CA ARG A 189 7.96 -1.45 -12.28
C ARG A 189 6.75 -2.01 -11.53
N VAL A 190 6.23 -1.25 -10.58
CA VAL A 190 4.94 -1.50 -9.92
C VAL A 190 3.99 -0.39 -10.36
N ILE A 191 2.96 -0.75 -11.09
CA ILE A 191 2.07 0.20 -11.76
C ILE A 191 0.65 -0.04 -11.25
N PRO A 192 -0.05 0.97 -10.71
CA PRO A 192 -1.45 0.83 -10.37
C PRO A 192 -2.27 0.65 -11.65
N ALA A 193 -3.24 -0.28 -11.65
CA ALA A 193 -4.06 -0.58 -12.81
C ALA A 193 -4.90 0.60 -13.31
N ILE A 194 -5.16 1.57 -12.43
CA ILE A 194 -5.88 2.81 -12.72
C ILE A 194 -5.05 3.96 -12.15
N ASN A 195 -4.75 4.98 -12.93
CA ASN A 195 -4.10 6.18 -12.40
C ASN A 195 -5.17 7.10 -11.80
N SER A 196 -5.46 6.94 -10.51
CA SER A 196 -6.45 7.76 -9.83
C SER A 196 -6.15 7.93 -8.34
N ASN A 197 -6.47 9.13 -7.85
CA ASN A 197 -6.48 9.45 -6.42
C ASN A 197 -7.84 9.16 -5.77
N PHE A 198 -8.78 8.54 -6.49
CA PHE A 198 -10.13 8.22 -6.01
C PHE A 198 -10.31 6.73 -5.72
N SER A 199 -11.25 6.43 -4.84
CA SER A 199 -11.65 5.06 -4.51
C SER A 199 -12.37 4.41 -5.70
N HIS A 200 -12.03 3.17 -6.01
CA HIS A 200 -12.71 2.37 -7.03
C HIS A 200 -13.27 1.11 -6.37
N HIS A 201 -14.51 0.77 -6.71
CA HIS A 201 -15.21 -0.40 -6.15
C HIS A 201 -15.36 -1.48 -7.21
N ILE A 202 -15.23 -2.75 -6.78
CA ILE A 202 -15.58 -3.90 -7.60
C ILE A 202 -17.05 -4.24 -7.33
N SER A 203 -17.80 -4.45 -8.41
CA SER A 203 -19.17 -4.95 -8.36
C SER A 203 -19.30 -6.22 -9.20
N ALA A 204 -20.17 -7.13 -8.78
CA ALA A 204 -20.52 -8.34 -9.50
C ALA A 204 -22.02 -8.33 -9.81
N SER A 205 -22.38 -8.60 -11.07
CA SER A 205 -23.76 -8.90 -11.45
C SER A 205 -23.99 -10.40 -11.28
N LEU A 206 -25.03 -10.77 -10.54
CA LEU A 206 -25.43 -12.16 -10.32
C LEU A 206 -26.42 -12.62 -11.40
N ALA A 207 -26.57 -13.94 -11.54
CA ALA A 207 -27.45 -14.54 -12.54
C ALA A 207 -28.93 -14.15 -12.38
N ASP A 208 -29.36 -13.78 -11.17
CA ASP A 208 -30.72 -13.30 -10.86
C ASP A 208 -30.92 -11.80 -11.16
N GLY A 209 -29.90 -11.12 -11.71
CA GLY A 209 -29.90 -9.68 -11.98
C GLY A 209 -29.53 -8.80 -10.78
N THR A 210 -29.25 -9.39 -9.62
CA THR A 210 -28.79 -8.65 -8.44
C THR A 210 -27.36 -8.17 -8.64
N VAL A 211 -27.07 -6.91 -8.31
CA VAL A 211 -25.70 -6.37 -8.30
C VAL A 211 -25.17 -6.28 -6.88
N ILE A 212 -24.05 -6.95 -6.62
CA ILE A 212 -23.32 -6.85 -5.35
C ILE A 212 -22.11 -5.95 -5.56
N THR A 213 -22.06 -4.83 -4.85
CA THR A 213 -20.89 -3.93 -4.83
C THR A 213 -20.12 -4.13 -3.53
N ARG A 214 -18.79 -4.24 -3.63
CA ARG A 214 -17.90 -4.27 -2.47
C ARG A 214 -17.78 -2.87 -1.84
N LEU A 215 -18.83 -2.48 -1.12
CA LEU A 215 -18.81 -1.34 -0.20
C LEU A 215 -18.41 -1.84 1.19
N GLN A 216 -17.77 -0.96 1.98
CA GLN A 216 -17.49 -1.23 3.40
C GLN A 216 -18.75 -1.81 4.07
N THR A 217 -18.59 -2.92 4.77
CA THR A 217 -19.60 -3.45 5.68
C THR A 217 -19.85 -2.46 6.81
N THR A 218 -20.70 -1.48 6.56
CA THR A 218 -21.42 -0.69 7.57
C THR A 218 -22.71 -0.16 6.94
N GLN A 219 -23.61 -1.04 6.46
CA GLN A 219 -25.08 -0.90 6.60
C GLN A 219 -25.76 -2.24 6.23
N PRO A 220 -26.70 -2.75 7.04
CA PRO A 220 -27.54 -3.85 6.61
C PRO A 220 -28.41 -3.41 5.42
N PRO A 221 -28.77 -4.33 4.51
CA PRO A 221 -29.62 -3.98 3.37
C PRO A 221 -30.95 -3.41 3.88
N PRO A 222 -31.52 -2.38 3.21
CA PRO A 222 -32.81 -1.86 3.59
C PRO A 222 -33.83 -3.00 3.56
N ARG A 223 -34.43 -3.30 4.71
CA ARG A 223 -35.56 -4.25 4.79
C ARG A 223 -36.63 -3.74 3.82
N ARG A 224 -36.82 -4.45 2.71
CA ARG A 224 -37.98 -4.25 1.83
C ARG A 224 -39.22 -4.38 2.69
N ARG A 225 -39.87 -3.26 2.99
CA ARG A 225 -41.23 -3.22 3.54
C ARG A 225 -42.11 -3.90 2.48
N ARG A 226 -42.47 -5.16 2.72
CA ARG A 226 -43.57 -5.79 2.00
C ARG A 226 -44.80 -4.95 2.30
N LEU A 227 -45.27 -4.18 1.33
CA LEU A 227 -46.67 -3.80 1.26
C LEU A 227 -47.44 -5.13 1.19
N ARG A 228 -48.16 -5.42 2.28
CA ARG A 228 -49.19 -6.46 2.31
C ARG A 228 -50.53 -5.80 1.93
N PRO A 229 -51.44 -6.59 1.35
CA PRO A 229 -52.49 -6.12 0.43
C PRO A 229 -53.51 -5.19 1.07
#